data_AF-A0A3L8C324-F1
#
_entry.id   AF-A0A3L8C324-F1
#
_cell.length_a   1.000
_cell.length_b   1.000
_cell.length_c   1.000
_cell.angle_alpha   90.00
_cell.angle_beta   90.00
_cell.angle_gamma   90.00
#
_symmetry.space_group_name_H-M   'P 1'
#
loop_
_entity.id
_entity.type
_entity.pdbx_description
1 polymer ?
#
loop_
_entity_poly.entity_id
_entity_poly.type
_entity_poly.pdbx_seq_one_letter_code
_entity_poly.pdbx_strand_id
1 'polypeptide(L)'
;MIRYVSSAVILTVIMVVLLGRCQFGSASIEAMSAAYNAVSSISHVKQQISMYYYDNQTLPASNIELRQPEPEQFGRRAPLLKRIEVLPGGILFAQFTAENKGIPVELVFTPSEDGKYRLNWECRSYNLTQALREALVENCSDSKSPFDREYFARQEQLARSTDTYLEQVTAAQREKDTPPIETIDCAPFQEARNDFLHITADRVEYWSLKAAPQRQYSFPRPDSSLSTANRAVNGAAYLYLGDRLTRFDADHPAGQPSQVNLLQPHRIRRQQEILLADSGVGITRIDLCKPLPVIKDTYLLELGAYNQIQDFILDNGLIYLTAQETHHTQSNSALQLVSLRSNRPLGFLRLEGNSRGIAVAGRIAYVANGAQGIAVVDVFDPTIPRLLKRFSTMDFASDLILKGEHLLVADRLAGLRVYRVAEESITEIQSLPTEAAAIQLQPLTDNYIGVSFKNGTTALYQWLNNKVVPVALSK
;
A
#
# COMPACT_ATOMS: atom_id res chain seq x y z
N MET A 1 -55.00 49.63 1.07
CA MET A 1 -54.31 49.47 -0.24
C MET A 1 -53.15 50.46 -0.23
N ILE A 2 -51.86 50.17 -0.19
CA ILE A 2 -50.99 49.06 -0.58
C ILE A 2 -49.77 49.21 0.35
N ARG A 3 -49.43 48.25 1.23
CA ARG A 3 -48.10 48.23 1.90
C ARG A 3 -47.67 46.99 2.72
N TYR A 4 -48.44 45.91 2.77
CA TYR A 4 -48.08 44.71 3.57
C TYR A 4 -47.98 43.38 2.80
N VAL A 5 -47.87 43.40 1.47
CA VAL A 5 -47.78 42.16 0.66
C VAL A 5 -46.33 41.82 0.23
N SER A 6 -45.34 42.70 0.44
CA SER A 6 -43.98 42.45 -0.06
C SER A 6 -43.09 41.63 0.87
N SER A 7 -43.22 41.70 2.19
CA SER A 7 -42.24 41.07 3.10
C SER A 7 -42.44 39.57 3.30
N ALA A 8 -43.68 39.08 3.33
CA ALA A 8 -43.97 37.66 3.54
C ALA A 8 -43.63 36.80 2.30
N VAL A 9 -43.86 37.34 1.10
CA VAL A 9 -43.53 36.68 -0.18
C VAL A 9 -42.02 36.68 -0.41
N ILE A 10 -41.31 37.76 -0.05
CA ILE A 10 -39.85 37.81 -0.15
C ILE A 10 -39.20 36.83 0.86
N LEU A 11 -39.73 36.70 2.09
CA LEU A 11 -39.21 35.72 3.05
C LEU A 11 -39.48 34.27 2.61
N THR A 12 -40.64 33.97 2.03
CA THR A 12 -40.92 32.62 1.52
C THR A 12 -40.11 32.29 0.28
N VAL A 13 -39.88 33.25 -0.62
CA VAL A 13 -38.99 33.04 -1.79
C VAL A 13 -37.53 32.88 -1.36
N ILE A 14 -37.04 33.64 -0.37
CA ILE A 14 -35.68 33.48 0.17
C ILE A 14 -35.54 32.15 0.94
N MET A 15 -36.56 31.73 1.69
CA MET A 15 -36.55 30.45 2.40
C MET A 15 -36.65 29.25 1.43
N VAL A 16 -37.39 29.36 0.33
CA VAL A 16 -37.44 28.34 -0.74
C VAL A 16 -36.15 28.33 -1.56
N VAL A 17 -35.50 29.48 -1.78
CA VAL A 17 -34.18 29.55 -2.44
C VAL A 17 -33.06 29.04 -1.52
N LEU A 18 -33.14 29.27 -0.20
CA LEU A 18 -32.17 28.75 0.77
C LEU A 18 -32.39 27.25 1.08
N LEU A 19 -33.63 26.79 1.21
CA LEU A 19 -33.95 25.35 1.33
C LEU A 19 -33.70 24.60 0.01
N GLY A 20 -33.94 25.24 -1.14
CA GLY A 20 -33.61 24.71 -2.46
C GLY A 20 -32.11 24.68 -2.77
N ARG A 21 -31.31 25.58 -2.16
CA ARG A 21 -29.83 25.55 -2.23
C ARG A 21 -29.19 24.63 -1.20
N CYS A 22 -29.87 24.27 -0.12
CA CYS A 22 -29.39 23.26 0.83
C CYS A 22 -29.64 21.81 0.38
N GLN A 23 -30.43 21.57 -0.67
CA GLN A 23 -30.60 20.23 -1.26
C GLN A 23 -29.57 19.88 -2.35
N PHE A 24 -28.63 20.77 -2.68
CA PHE A 24 -27.61 20.55 -3.72
C PHE A 24 -26.21 20.18 -3.19
N GLY A 25 -26.08 19.77 -1.92
CA GLY A 25 -24.77 19.46 -1.31
C GLY A 25 -24.60 18.06 -0.74
N SER A 26 -25.66 17.33 -0.38
CA SER A 26 -25.52 15.99 0.22
C SER A 26 -25.57 14.88 -0.83
N ALA A 27 -26.45 14.99 -1.82
CA ALA A 27 -26.59 14.02 -2.90
C ALA A 27 -25.35 13.94 -3.82
N SER A 28 -24.62 15.05 -3.99
CA SER A 28 -23.39 15.07 -4.81
C SER A 28 -22.20 14.44 -4.09
N ILE A 29 -22.10 14.58 -2.77
CA ILE A 29 -21.02 13.98 -1.97
C ILE A 29 -21.21 12.47 -1.84
N GLU A 30 -22.44 11.99 -1.59
CA GLU A 30 -22.74 10.56 -1.52
C GLU A 30 -22.59 9.87 -2.89
N ALA A 31 -23.08 10.50 -3.97
CA ALA A 31 -22.92 9.97 -5.33
C ALA A 31 -21.44 9.92 -5.74
N MET A 32 -20.67 10.96 -5.41
CA MET A 32 -19.25 11.01 -5.71
C MET A 32 -18.44 10.00 -4.88
N SER A 33 -18.74 9.85 -3.59
CA SER A 33 -18.14 8.80 -2.74
C SER A 33 -18.46 7.38 -3.25
N ALA A 34 -19.69 7.13 -3.70
CA ALA A 34 -20.07 5.86 -4.27
C ALA A 34 -19.37 5.59 -5.62
N ALA A 35 -19.18 6.63 -6.44
CA ALA A 35 -18.43 6.54 -7.70
C ALA A 35 -16.96 6.22 -7.43
N TYR A 36 -16.34 6.87 -6.43
CA TYR A 36 -14.97 6.57 -6.02
C TYR A 36 -14.78 5.14 -5.50
N ASN A 37 -15.70 4.63 -4.68
CA ASN A 37 -15.64 3.24 -4.21
C ASN A 37 -15.71 2.23 -5.37
N ALA A 38 -16.54 2.53 -6.37
CA ALA A 38 -16.66 1.71 -7.58
C ALA A 38 -15.40 1.79 -8.46
N VAL A 39 -14.82 2.98 -8.65
CA VAL A 39 -13.55 3.15 -9.37
C VAL A 39 -12.38 2.49 -8.64
N SER A 40 -12.32 2.56 -7.30
CA SER A 40 -11.31 1.87 -6.50
C SER A 40 -11.38 0.35 -6.70
N SER A 41 -12.60 -0.21 -6.78
CA SER A 41 -12.81 -1.63 -7.08
C SER A 41 -12.29 -2.00 -8.48
N ILE A 42 -12.46 -1.13 -9.47
CA ILE A 42 -11.88 -1.31 -10.82
C ILE A 42 -10.35 -1.27 -10.76
N SER A 43 -9.76 -0.26 -10.09
CA SER A 43 -8.32 -0.16 -9.93
C SER A 43 -7.72 -1.39 -9.25
N HIS A 44 -8.43 -1.96 -8.27
CA HIS A 44 -8.05 -3.20 -7.62
C HIS A 44 -7.95 -4.36 -8.62
N VAL A 45 -8.99 -4.59 -9.43
CA VAL A 45 -9.00 -5.67 -10.41
C VAL A 45 -7.97 -5.44 -11.52
N LYS A 46 -7.75 -4.20 -11.97
CA LYS A 46 -6.65 -3.86 -12.91
C LYS A 46 -5.30 -4.23 -12.34
N GLN A 47 -5.06 -3.95 -11.06
CA GLN A 47 -3.80 -4.32 -10.41
C GLN A 47 -3.65 -5.84 -10.32
N GLN A 48 -4.73 -6.58 -10.07
CA GLN A 48 -4.71 -8.05 -10.10
C GLN A 48 -4.43 -8.61 -11.49
N ILE A 49 -5.05 -8.06 -12.54
CA ILE A 49 -4.73 -8.41 -13.93
C ILE A 49 -3.27 -8.13 -14.23
N SER A 50 -2.75 -6.99 -13.76
CA SER A 50 -1.34 -6.63 -13.92
C SER A 50 -0.42 -7.62 -13.21
N MET A 51 -0.75 -8.04 -11.98
CA MET A 51 0.02 -9.07 -11.25
C MET A 51 -0.09 -10.44 -11.91
N TYR A 52 -1.26 -10.83 -12.42
CA TYR A 52 -1.42 -12.10 -13.13
C TYR A 52 -0.60 -12.14 -14.42
N TYR A 53 -0.67 -11.07 -15.22
CA TYR A 53 0.18 -10.93 -16.41
C TYR A 53 1.66 -10.94 -16.04
N TYR A 54 1.99 -10.28 -14.94
CA TYR A 54 3.35 -10.26 -14.42
C TYR A 54 3.86 -11.68 -14.10
N ASP A 55 3.07 -12.46 -13.37
CA ASP A 55 3.45 -13.79 -12.87
C ASP A 55 3.46 -14.85 -13.99
N ASN A 56 2.48 -14.79 -14.91
CA ASN A 56 2.26 -15.85 -15.90
C ASN A 56 2.74 -15.50 -17.32
N GLN A 57 3.09 -14.23 -17.56
CA GLN A 57 3.42 -13.72 -18.90
C GLN A 57 2.28 -13.89 -19.92
N THR A 58 1.06 -14.05 -19.40
CA THR A 58 -0.19 -14.19 -20.15
C THR A 58 -1.27 -13.41 -19.42
N LEU A 59 -2.18 -12.80 -20.18
CA LEU A 59 -3.29 -12.06 -19.60
C LEU A 59 -4.38 -13.04 -19.13
N PRO A 60 -5.03 -12.77 -17.97
CA PRO A 60 -6.07 -13.65 -17.45
C PRO A 60 -7.26 -13.67 -18.40
N ALA A 61 -7.97 -14.80 -18.44
CA ALA A 61 -9.16 -14.94 -19.28
C ALA A 61 -10.49 -14.81 -18.52
N SER A 62 -10.45 -14.80 -17.19
CA SER A 62 -11.67 -14.79 -16.36
C SER A 62 -11.46 -14.22 -14.95
N ASN A 63 -12.57 -13.88 -14.27
CA ASN A 63 -12.56 -13.57 -12.82
C ASN A 63 -12.01 -14.73 -11.98
N ILE A 64 -12.26 -15.97 -12.42
CA ILE A 64 -11.90 -17.19 -11.68
C ILE A 64 -10.39 -17.33 -11.56
N GLU A 65 -9.64 -17.06 -12.65
CA GLU A 65 -8.17 -17.05 -12.64
C GLU A 65 -7.58 -16.04 -11.65
N LEU A 66 -8.28 -14.93 -11.43
CA LEU A 66 -7.92 -13.91 -10.44
C LEU A 66 -8.52 -14.15 -9.05
N ARG A 67 -9.20 -15.29 -8.86
CA ARG A 67 -9.94 -15.65 -7.64
C ARG A 67 -10.90 -14.54 -7.19
N GLN A 68 -11.49 -13.83 -8.15
CA GLN A 68 -12.47 -12.79 -7.92
C GLN A 68 -13.86 -13.39 -7.69
N PRO A 69 -14.75 -12.69 -6.95
CA PRO A 69 -16.13 -13.12 -6.82
C PRO A 69 -16.86 -13.08 -8.17
N GLU A 70 -18.03 -13.71 -8.23
CA GLU A 70 -18.88 -13.69 -9.43
C GLU A 70 -19.17 -12.23 -9.85
N PRO A 71 -19.26 -11.96 -11.17
CA PRO A 71 -19.33 -10.60 -11.67
C PRO A 71 -20.40 -9.71 -11.01
N GLU A 72 -21.57 -10.25 -10.67
CA GLU A 72 -22.68 -9.52 -10.05
C GLU A 72 -22.51 -9.26 -8.54
N GLN A 73 -21.53 -9.88 -7.89
CA GLN A 73 -21.36 -9.80 -6.43
C GLN A 73 -20.64 -8.53 -5.97
N PHE A 74 -19.99 -7.81 -6.89
CA PHE A 74 -19.31 -6.55 -6.61
C PHE A 74 -20.27 -5.44 -6.15
N GLY A 75 -21.55 -5.51 -6.57
CA GLY A 75 -22.57 -4.53 -6.18
C GLY A 75 -23.01 -4.56 -4.72
N ARG A 76 -22.58 -5.58 -3.96
CA ARG A 76 -22.76 -5.59 -2.50
C ARG A 76 -21.85 -4.59 -1.77
N ARG A 77 -20.73 -4.21 -2.39
CA ARG A 77 -19.66 -3.39 -1.77
C ARG A 77 -19.57 -1.99 -2.35
N ALA A 78 -19.92 -1.83 -3.61
CA ALA A 78 -20.06 -0.53 -4.27
C ALA A 78 -21.47 -0.47 -4.89
N PRO A 79 -22.44 0.26 -4.30
CA PRO A 79 -23.84 0.24 -4.74
C PRO A 79 -24.05 0.68 -6.20
N LEU A 80 -23.14 1.50 -6.72
CA LEU A 80 -23.14 1.92 -8.12
C LEU A 80 -22.56 0.87 -9.07
N LEU A 81 -21.86 -0.14 -8.59
CA LEU A 81 -21.18 -1.13 -9.41
C LEU A 81 -22.07 -2.36 -9.54
N LYS A 82 -22.67 -2.57 -10.71
CA LYS A 82 -23.54 -3.71 -10.94
C LYS A 82 -22.74 -4.97 -11.28
N ARG A 83 -21.63 -4.82 -12.00
CA ARG A 83 -20.84 -5.95 -12.51
C ARG A 83 -19.37 -5.57 -12.70
N ILE A 84 -18.45 -6.47 -12.33
CA ILE A 84 -17.06 -6.45 -12.83
C ILE A 84 -16.72 -7.80 -13.41
N GLU A 85 -16.19 -7.79 -14.63
CA GLU A 85 -15.87 -8.99 -15.39
C GLU A 85 -14.52 -8.84 -16.08
N VAL A 86 -13.68 -9.85 -15.94
CA VAL A 86 -12.41 -10.00 -16.64
C VAL A 86 -12.65 -10.98 -17.77
N LEU A 87 -12.36 -10.54 -18.98
CA LEU A 87 -12.58 -11.26 -20.23
C LEU A 87 -11.24 -11.69 -20.84
N PRO A 88 -11.24 -12.66 -21.79
CA PRO A 88 -10.05 -13.09 -22.50
C PRO A 88 -9.17 -11.93 -22.98
N GLY A 89 -7.86 -12.05 -22.72
CA GLY A 89 -6.90 -10.98 -22.99
C GLY A 89 -6.86 -9.91 -21.90
N GLY A 90 -7.29 -10.22 -20.67
CA GLY A 90 -7.23 -9.32 -19.51
C GLY A 90 -8.10 -8.06 -19.66
N ILE A 91 -9.08 -8.10 -20.56
CA ILE A 91 -10.00 -6.98 -20.79
C ILE A 91 -10.91 -6.88 -19.57
N LEU A 92 -10.88 -5.73 -18.90
CA LEU A 92 -11.71 -5.48 -17.74
C LEU A 92 -12.98 -4.73 -18.17
N PHE A 93 -14.12 -5.37 -17.99
CA PHE A 93 -15.44 -4.79 -18.17
C PHE A 93 -16.05 -4.44 -16.82
N ALA A 94 -16.56 -3.21 -16.69
CA ALA A 94 -17.31 -2.78 -15.52
C ALA A 94 -18.65 -2.17 -15.94
N GLN A 95 -19.72 -2.63 -15.30
CA GLN A 95 -21.06 -2.09 -15.48
C GLN A 95 -21.50 -1.38 -14.20
N PHE A 96 -22.04 -0.18 -14.36
CA PHE A 96 -22.58 0.61 -13.29
C PHE A 96 -24.11 0.68 -13.35
N THR A 97 -24.74 0.79 -12.19
CA THR A 97 -26.16 1.07 -12.04
C THR A 97 -26.48 2.39 -12.73
N ALA A 98 -27.61 2.43 -13.44
CA ALA A 98 -27.95 3.55 -14.32
C ALA A 98 -28.15 4.86 -13.55
N GLU A 99 -27.24 5.81 -13.72
CA GLU A 99 -27.45 7.21 -13.34
C GLU A 99 -28.18 8.00 -14.46
N ASN A 100 -28.19 7.46 -15.69
CA ASN A 100 -28.59 8.18 -16.90
C ASN A 100 -29.83 7.55 -17.56
N LYS A 101 -31.03 7.97 -17.15
CA LYS A 101 -32.33 7.57 -17.74
C LYS A 101 -32.59 6.05 -17.80
N GLY A 102 -31.99 5.27 -16.89
CA GLY A 102 -32.18 3.81 -16.83
C GLY A 102 -31.25 2.99 -17.72
N ILE A 103 -30.30 3.61 -18.44
CA ILE A 103 -29.27 2.89 -19.20
C ILE A 103 -28.03 2.72 -18.31
N PRO A 104 -27.57 1.49 -18.04
CA PRO A 104 -26.38 1.24 -17.22
C PRO A 104 -25.13 1.78 -17.93
N VAL A 105 -24.22 2.39 -17.18
CA VAL A 105 -22.95 2.89 -17.73
C VAL A 105 -21.98 1.72 -17.87
N GLU A 106 -21.31 1.63 -19.01
CA GLU A 106 -20.35 0.55 -19.29
C GLU A 106 -18.96 1.15 -19.52
N LEU A 107 -17.98 0.59 -18.82
CA LEU A 107 -16.56 0.88 -18.99
C LEU A 107 -15.84 -0.38 -19.45
N VAL A 108 -14.95 -0.21 -20.41
CA VAL A 108 -14.08 -1.26 -20.92
C VAL A 108 -12.65 -0.76 -20.81
N PHE A 109 -11.80 -1.51 -20.10
CA PHE A 109 -10.38 -1.25 -20.01
C PHE A 109 -9.63 -2.34 -20.74
N THR A 110 -8.92 -1.95 -21.79
CA THR A 110 -8.10 -2.86 -22.59
C THR A 110 -6.64 -2.70 -22.17
N PRO A 111 -5.98 -3.76 -21.69
CA PRO A 111 -4.56 -3.70 -21.38
C PRO A 111 -3.74 -3.69 -22.67
N SER A 112 -2.59 -3.01 -22.64
CA SER A 112 -1.57 -3.01 -23.67
C SER A 112 -0.20 -3.11 -23.01
N GLU A 113 0.67 -3.94 -23.58
CA GLU A 113 2.00 -4.19 -23.01
C GLU A 113 2.97 -3.08 -23.39
N ASP A 114 3.74 -2.58 -22.42
CA ASP A 114 4.80 -1.60 -22.67
C ASP A 114 6.16 -2.23 -23.03
N GLY A 115 6.22 -3.56 -23.15
CA GLY A 115 7.45 -4.33 -23.37
C GLY A 115 8.36 -4.45 -22.14
N LYS A 116 7.92 -3.98 -20.96
CA LYS A 116 8.66 -4.02 -19.68
C LYS A 116 7.80 -4.63 -18.56
N TYR A 117 6.99 -5.64 -18.89
CA TYR A 117 6.11 -6.32 -17.93
C TYR A 117 5.09 -5.41 -17.22
N ARG A 118 4.78 -4.24 -17.79
CA ARG A 118 3.74 -3.34 -17.28
C ARG A 118 2.62 -3.23 -18.30
N LEU A 119 1.41 -3.14 -17.77
CA LEU A 119 0.20 -2.93 -18.57
C LEU A 119 -0.17 -1.46 -18.53
N ASN A 120 -0.23 -0.86 -19.71
CA ASN A 120 -0.93 0.39 -19.94
C ASN A 120 -2.39 0.08 -20.22
N TRP A 121 -3.29 0.96 -19.79
CA TRP A 121 -4.72 0.72 -19.89
C TRP A 121 -5.37 1.76 -20.79
N GLU A 122 -6.08 1.29 -21.81
CA GLU A 122 -6.96 2.13 -22.62
C GLU A 122 -8.38 1.98 -22.11
N CYS A 123 -9.00 3.07 -21.66
CA CYS A 123 -10.39 3.07 -21.25
C CYS A 123 -11.32 3.56 -22.37
N ARG A 124 -12.44 2.85 -22.57
CA ARG A 124 -13.52 3.22 -23.48
C ARG A 124 -14.88 3.12 -22.80
N SER A 125 -15.82 3.98 -23.20
CA SER A 125 -17.21 3.94 -22.73
C SER A 125 -18.17 4.49 -23.78
N TYR A 126 -19.34 3.87 -23.94
CA TYR A 126 -20.38 4.35 -24.84
C TYR A 126 -21.23 5.48 -24.24
N ASN A 127 -21.36 5.51 -22.92
CA ASN A 127 -22.35 6.32 -22.22
C ASN A 127 -21.86 6.85 -20.86
N LEU A 128 -20.58 7.23 -20.79
CA LEU A 128 -19.93 7.73 -19.59
C LEU A 128 -20.61 8.98 -19.01
N THR A 129 -20.94 8.94 -17.73
CA THR A 129 -21.49 10.10 -17.00
C THR A 129 -20.39 11.04 -16.55
N GLN A 130 -20.73 12.32 -16.34
CA GLN A 130 -19.77 13.31 -15.85
C GLN A 130 -19.21 12.94 -14.47
N ALA A 131 -20.03 12.42 -13.56
CA ALA A 131 -19.60 11.99 -12.23
C ALA A 131 -18.53 10.88 -12.29
N LEU A 132 -18.73 9.87 -13.15
CA LEU A 132 -17.72 8.83 -13.36
C LEU A 132 -16.47 9.37 -14.07
N ARG A 133 -16.62 10.31 -15.01
CA ARG A 133 -15.48 10.98 -15.65
C ARG A 133 -14.60 11.74 -14.67
N GLU A 134 -15.19 12.35 -13.64
CA GLU A 134 -14.46 13.05 -12.56
C GLU A 134 -13.84 12.09 -11.54
N ALA A 135 -14.42 10.91 -11.35
CA ALA A 135 -13.90 9.89 -10.43
C ALA A 135 -12.77 9.03 -11.01
N LEU A 136 -12.74 8.85 -12.33
CA LEU A 136 -11.73 8.03 -13.03
C LEU A 136 -10.38 8.77 -13.11
N VAL A 137 -9.30 8.03 -12.80
CA VAL A 137 -7.92 8.55 -12.87
C VAL A 137 -7.44 8.71 -14.32
N GLU A 138 -7.99 7.92 -15.23
CA GLU A 138 -7.63 7.91 -16.65
C GLU A 138 -8.79 8.42 -17.53
N ASN A 139 -8.44 9.14 -18.60
CA ASN A 139 -9.43 9.64 -19.54
C ASN A 139 -9.98 8.49 -20.40
N CYS A 140 -11.24 8.13 -20.18
CA CYS A 140 -11.95 7.20 -21.05
C CYS A 140 -12.39 7.91 -22.34
N SER A 141 -12.13 7.27 -23.48
CA SER A 141 -12.60 7.74 -24.78
C SER A 141 -14.03 7.27 -25.06
N ASP A 142 -14.79 8.08 -25.81
CA ASP A 142 -16.15 7.74 -26.20
C ASP A 142 -16.16 6.63 -27.27
N SER A 143 -16.93 5.58 -27.05
CA SER A 143 -17.17 4.51 -28.02
C SER A 143 -18.39 4.81 -28.88
N LYS A 144 -18.38 4.39 -30.15
CA LYS A 144 -19.50 4.58 -31.09
C LYS A 144 -20.67 3.63 -30.85
N SER A 145 -20.44 2.52 -30.14
CA SER A 145 -21.45 1.50 -29.84
C SER A 145 -21.24 0.88 -28.46
N PRO A 146 -22.28 0.28 -27.86
CA PRO A 146 -22.15 -0.57 -26.67
C PRO A 146 -21.17 -1.73 -26.91
N PHE A 147 -20.64 -2.27 -25.81
CA PHE A 147 -19.69 -3.38 -25.87
C PHE A 147 -20.36 -4.67 -26.37
N ASP A 148 -19.76 -5.36 -27.35
CA ASP A 148 -20.30 -6.59 -27.95
C ASP A 148 -20.09 -7.80 -27.02
N ARG A 149 -21.09 -8.05 -26.19
CA ARG A 149 -21.07 -9.13 -25.18
C ARG A 149 -21.10 -10.53 -25.78
N GLU A 150 -21.78 -10.71 -26.91
CA GLU A 150 -21.91 -12.04 -27.51
C GLU A 150 -20.58 -12.52 -28.08
N TYR A 151 -19.78 -11.61 -28.63
CA TYR A 151 -18.44 -11.93 -29.10
C TYR A 151 -17.57 -12.49 -27.97
N PHE A 152 -17.50 -11.80 -26.82
CA PHE A 152 -16.65 -12.24 -25.71
C PHE A 152 -17.19 -13.44 -24.94
N ALA A 153 -18.52 -13.59 -24.81
CA ALA A 153 -19.11 -14.82 -24.25
C ALA A 153 -18.74 -16.06 -25.06
N ARG A 154 -18.66 -15.94 -26.40
CA ARG A 154 -18.14 -17.00 -27.27
C ARG A 154 -16.64 -17.25 -27.02
N GLN A 155 -15.83 -16.20 -26.91
CA GLN A 155 -14.39 -16.34 -26.63
C GLN A 155 -14.12 -17.01 -25.27
N GLU A 156 -14.91 -16.69 -24.24
CA GLU A 156 -14.79 -17.30 -22.90
C GLU A 156 -15.14 -18.80 -22.93
N GLN A 157 -16.19 -19.20 -23.66
CA GLN A 157 -16.51 -20.62 -23.87
C GLN A 157 -15.37 -21.37 -24.59
N LEU A 158 -14.77 -20.74 -25.60
CA LEU A 158 -13.60 -21.28 -26.31
C LEU A 158 -12.37 -21.39 -25.39
N ALA A 159 -12.10 -20.36 -24.56
CA ALA A 159 -11.00 -20.36 -23.60
C ALA A 159 -11.14 -21.48 -22.56
N ARG A 160 -12.31 -21.60 -21.91
CA ARG A 160 -12.59 -22.67 -20.92
C ARG A 160 -12.40 -24.08 -21.51
N SER A 161 -12.78 -24.27 -22.78
CA SER A 161 -12.57 -25.55 -23.47
C SER A 161 -11.09 -25.84 -23.74
N THR A 162 -10.29 -24.78 -23.98
CA THR A 162 -8.85 -24.85 -24.23
C THR A 162 -8.07 -25.08 -22.92
N ASP A 163 -8.47 -24.44 -21.83
CA ASP A 163 -7.89 -24.64 -20.50
C ASP A 163 -8.11 -26.07 -20.01
N THR A 164 -9.32 -26.61 -20.21
CA THR A 164 -9.63 -28.02 -19.88
C THR A 164 -8.70 -28.98 -20.63
N TYR A 165 -8.38 -28.68 -21.90
CA TYR A 165 -7.45 -29.47 -22.71
C TYR A 165 -5.99 -29.32 -22.24
N LEU A 166 -5.54 -28.09 -21.98
CA LEU A 166 -4.19 -27.81 -21.49
C LEU A 166 -3.93 -28.40 -20.09
N GLU A 167 -4.93 -28.37 -19.20
CA GLU A 167 -4.86 -29.02 -17.88
C GLU A 167 -4.71 -30.53 -18.01
N GLN A 168 -5.43 -31.17 -18.93
CA GLN A 168 -5.28 -32.61 -19.20
C GLN A 168 -3.88 -32.95 -19.75
N VAL A 169 -3.35 -32.11 -20.64
CA VAL A 169 -2.00 -32.30 -21.21
C VAL A 169 -0.90 -32.06 -20.19
N THR A 170 -1.01 -30.98 -19.39
CA THR A 170 -0.01 -30.64 -18.36
C THR A 170 -0.06 -31.58 -17.16
N ALA A 171 -1.23 -32.10 -16.78
CA ALA A 171 -1.35 -33.16 -15.77
C ALA A 171 -0.61 -34.43 -16.21
N ALA A 172 -0.75 -34.82 -17.48
CA ALA A 172 -0.04 -35.97 -18.06
C ALA A 172 1.49 -35.76 -18.19
N GLN A 173 1.95 -34.50 -18.26
CA GLN A 173 3.38 -34.16 -18.30
C GLN A 173 3.99 -34.01 -16.90
N ARG A 174 3.25 -33.51 -15.90
CA ARG A 174 3.71 -33.40 -14.50
C ARG A 174 3.97 -34.76 -13.84
N GLU A 175 3.30 -35.81 -14.27
CA GLU A 175 3.60 -37.18 -13.82
C GLU A 175 4.99 -37.68 -14.30
N LYS A 176 5.60 -37.05 -15.31
CA LYS A 176 6.87 -37.50 -15.89
C LYS A 176 8.12 -36.77 -15.41
N ASP A 177 8.03 -35.48 -15.07
CA ASP A 177 9.21 -34.65 -14.82
C ASP A 177 9.09 -33.85 -13.50
N THR A 178 9.09 -34.54 -12.36
CA THR A 178 9.37 -33.88 -11.07
C THR A 178 10.86 -34.00 -10.78
N PRO A 179 11.67 -32.94 -10.99
CA PRO A 179 13.07 -32.97 -10.59
C PRO A 179 13.17 -33.16 -9.06
N PRO A 180 14.24 -33.78 -8.56
CA PRO A 180 14.41 -34.02 -7.14
C PRO A 180 14.33 -32.71 -6.36
N ILE A 181 13.49 -32.70 -5.32
CA ILE A 181 13.37 -31.56 -4.39
C ILE A 181 14.69 -31.44 -3.66
N GLU A 182 15.51 -30.48 -4.07
CA GLU A 182 16.71 -30.11 -3.33
C GLU A 182 16.28 -29.59 -1.95
N THR A 183 16.75 -30.24 -0.90
CA THR A 183 16.44 -29.84 0.48
C THR A 183 17.24 -28.60 0.82
N ILE A 184 16.61 -27.43 0.71
CA ILE A 184 17.21 -26.15 1.09
C ILE A 184 17.06 -25.97 2.61
N ASP A 185 18.17 -25.75 3.31
CA ASP A 185 18.16 -25.44 4.75
C ASP A 185 17.84 -23.96 4.99
N CYS A 186 16.68 -23.70 5.59
CA CYS A 186 16.22 -22.35 5.93
C CYS A 186 16.64 -21.86 7.32
N ALA A 187 17.28 -22.71 8.15
CA ALA A 187 17.64 -22.35 9.52
C ALA A 187 18.44 -21.02 9.64
N PRO A 188 19.36 -20.68 8.72
CA PRO A 188 20.09 -19.41 8.80
C PRO A 188 19.19 -18.17 8.81
N PHE A 189 18.07 -18.18 8.08
CA PHE A 189 17.16 -17.03 8.00
C PHE A 189 16.19 -16.94 9.17
N GLN A 190 15.95 -18.04 9.88
CA GLN A 190 15.09 -18.04 11.07
C GLN A 190 15.77 -17.35 12.24
N GLU A 191 17.09 -17.55 12.40
CA GLU A 191 17.87 -17.00 13.51
C GLU A 191 18.59 -15.69 13.16
N ALA A 192 18.72 -15.36 11.88
CA ALA A 192 19.45 -14.16 11.47
C ALA A 192 18.81 -12.88 12.07
N ARG A 193 19.64 -11.99 12.60
CA ARG A 193 19.21 -10.64 12.99
C ARG A 193 19.18 -9.72 11.78
N ASN A 194 18.58 -8.53 11.91
CA ASN A 194 18.74 -7.52 10.86
C ASN A 194 20.10 -6.87 11.01
N ASP A 195 20.80 -6.76 9.90
CA ASP A 195 22.06 -6.03 9.78
C ASP A 195 21.76 -4.61 9.25
N PHE A 196 22.80 -3.81 8.99
CA PHE A 196 22.64 -2.41 8.58
C PHE A 196 23.11 -2.17 7.15
N LEU A 197 22.37 -1.33 6.42
CA LEU A 197 22.82 -0.74 5.15
C LEU A 197 23.19 0.71 5.38
N HIS A 198 24.48 1.01 5.26
CA HIS A 198 24.98 2.38 5.25
C HIS A 198 24.98 2.89 3.80
N ILE A 199 24.08 3.81 3.50
CA ILE A 199 23.87 4.35 2.15
C ILE A 199 24.43 5.77 2.13
N THR A 200 25.43 6.01 1.30
CA THR A 200 26.03 7.33 1.05
C THR A 200 25.53 7.88 -0.29
N ALA A 201 26.04 9.03 -0.73
CA ALA A 201 25.68 9.59 -2.03
C ALA A 201 26.08 8.66 -3.21
N ASP A 202 27.14 7.87 -3.04
CA ASP A 202 27.83 7.14 -4.10
C ASP A 202 27.89 5.63 -3.88
N ARG A 203 27.65 5.14 -2.64
CA ARG A 203 27.81 3.73 -2.29
C ARG A 203 26.71 3.21 -1.37
N VAL A 204 26.59 1.89 -1.37
CA VAL A 204 25.86 1.12 -0.37
C VAL A 204 26.85 0.17 0.29
N GLU A 205 26.90 0.19 1.61
CA GLU A 205 27.77 -0.69 2.41
C GLU A 205 26.91 -1.60 3.29
N TYR A 206 27.26 -2.88 3.31
CA TYR A 206 26.65 -3.86 4.20
C TYR A 206 27.46 -3.96 5.50
N TRP A 207 26.79 -3.75 6.63
CA TRP A 207 27.38 -3.75 7.95
C TRP A 207 26.74 -4.82 8.84
N SER A 208 27.53 -5.80 9.29
CA SER A 208 27.06 -6.78 10.27
C SER A 208 26.98 -6.15 11.66
N LEU A 209 25.93 -6.48 12.41
CA LEU A 209 25.65 -5.97 13.76
C LEU A 209 25.77 -7.06 14.85
N LYS A 210 26.46 -8.19 14.57
CA LYS A 210 26.54 -9.35 15.48
C LYS A 210 27.12 -9.00 16.86
N ALA A 211 28.39 -8.60 16.90
CA ALA A 211 29.09 -8.21 18.14
C ALA A 211 29.25 -6.69 18.24
N ALA A 212 29.72 -6.09 17.15
CA ALA A 212 29.80 -4.65 16.94
C ALA A 212 29.58 -4.37 15.44
N PRO A 213 29.21 -3.14 15.05
CA PRO A 213 29.09 -2.77 13.65
C PRO A 213 30.41 -3.00 12.90
N GLN A 214 30.40 -3.85 11.88
CA GLN A 214 31.55 -4.14 11.04
C GLN A 214 31.15 -4.21 9.56
N ARG A 215 31.78 -3.39 8.72
CA ARG A 215 31.57 -3.43 7.27
C ARG A 215 32.05 -4.77 6.70
N GLN A 216 31.19 -5.44 5.94
CA GLN A 216 31.53 -6.71 5.28
C GLN A 216 31.91 -6.48 3.83
N TYR A 217 31.07 -5.78 3.09
CA TYR A 217 31.28 -5.47 1.67
C TYR A 217 30.56 -4.17 1.31
N SER A 218 30.81 -3.70 0.08
CA SER A 218 30.23 -2.45 -0.40
C SER A 218 30.20 -2.40 -1.92
N PHE A 219 29.21 -1.74 -2.49
CA PHE A 219 28.99 -1.63 -3.93
C PHE A 219 28.54 -0.22 -4.32
N PRO A 220 28.70 0.19 -5.59
CA PRO A 220 28.20 1.49 -6.06
C PRO A 220 26.71 1.63 -5.81
N ARG A 221 26.26 2.83 -5.42
CA ARG A 221 24.85 3.11 -5.23
C ARG A 221 24.12 3.03 -6.58
N PRO A 222 23.07 2.19 -6.73
CA PRO A 222 22.29 2.15 -7.96
C PRO A 222 21.58 3.48 -8.23
N ASP A 223 21.56 3.94 -9.49
CA ASP A 223 21.03 5.25 -9.91
C ASP A 223 19.49 5.41 -9.81
N SER A 224 18.78 4.44 -9.23
CA SER A 224 17.32 4.47 -9.13
C SER A 224 16.85 4.85 -7.71
N SER A 225 16.40 6.11 -7.57
CA SER A 225 15.61 6.67 -6.46
C SER A 225 16.29 6.80 -5.09
N LEU A 226 16.15 7.99 -4.49
CA LEU A 226 16.58 8.31 -3.12
C LEU A 226 15.69 7.65 -2.04
N SER A 227 14.58 7.01 -2.41
CA SER A 227 13.57 6.49 -1.49
C SER A 227 13.28 4.99 -1.68
N THR A 228 14.31 4.19 -1.96
CA THR A 228 14.14 2.75 -2.14
C THR A 228 14.02 2.05 -0.80
N ALA A 229 12.90 1.35 -0.59
CA ALA A 229 12.77 0.46 0.55
C ALA A 229 13.89 -0.60 0.49
N ASN A 230 14.53 -0.82 1.63
CA ASN A 230 15.72 -1.63 1.71
C ASN A 230 15.81 -2.40 3.02
N ARG A 231 16.56 -3.50 3.01
CA ARG A 231 16.81 -4.36 4.18
C ARG A 231 18.16 -5.05 4.07
N ALA A 232 18.89 -5.18 5.18
CA ALA A 232 20.04 -6.06 5.30
C ALA A 232 19.71 -7.26 6.19
N VAL A 233 19.87 -8.47 5.64
CA VAL A 233 19.58 -9.72 6.32
C VAL A 233 20.56 -10.79 5.89
N ASN A 234 21.20 -11.45 6.87
CA ASN A 234 21.97 -12.67 6.66
C ASN A 234 23.03 -12.61 5.54
N GLY A 235 23.87 -11.59 5.56
CA GLY A 235 24.94 -11.39 4.57
C GLY A 235 24.48 -10.81 3.24
N ALA A 236 23.19 -10.48 3.09
CA ALA A 236 22.63 -9.96 1.85
C ALA A 236 21.88 -8.64 2.06
N ALA A 237 22.08 -7.71 1.13
CA ALA A 237 21.34 -6.47 1.01
C ALA A 237 20.22 -6.65 -0.01
N TYR A 238 19.01 -6.24 0.37
CA TYR A 238 17.83 -6.27 -0.47
C TYR A 238 17.40 -4.85 -0.73
N LEU A 239 17.47 -4.41 -1.98
CA LEU A 239 17.10 -3.05 -2.40
C LEU A 239 16.01 -3.14 -3.45
N TYR A 240 14.99 -2.30 -3.30
CA TYR A 240 13.94 -2.19 -4.29
C TYR A 240 14.34 -1.24 -5.42
N LEU A 241 14.59 -1.75 -6.62
CA LEU A 241 15.08 -0.97 -7.75
C LEU A 241 14.07 -1.01 -8.89
N GLY A 242 13.46 0.14 -9.20
CA GLY A 242 12.38 0.21 -10.19
C GLY A 242 11.13 -0.52 -9.69
N ASP A 243 10.88 -1.70 -10.24
CA ASP A 243 9.77 -2.61 -9.97
C ASP A 243 10.23 -4.01 -9.51
N ARG A 244 11.51 -4.16 -9.14
CA ARG A 244 12.09 -5.45 -8.71
C ARG A 244 12.78 -5.34 -7.35
N LEU A 245 12.67 -6.39 -6.55
CA LEU A 245 13.57 -6.59 -5.41
C LEU A 245 14.89 -7.19 -5.91
N THR A 246 15.99 -6.48 -5.68
CA THR A 246 17.33 -6.92 -6.08
C THR A 246 18.14 -7.30 -4.84
N ARG A 247 18.75 -8.49 -4.88
CA ARG A 247 19.62 -9.01 -3.83
C ARG A 247 21.08 -8.72 -4.18
N PHE A 248 21.85 -8.19 -3.24
CA PHE A 248 23.28 -7.92 -3.37
C PHE A 248 24.01 -8.64 -2.24
N ASP A 249 25.11 -9.32 -2.56
CA ASP A 249 26.02 -9.92 -1.59
C ASP A 249 27.48 -9.68 -2.02
N ALA A 250 28.42 -10.23 -1.25
CA ALA A 250 29.85 -10.10 -1.54
C ALA A 250 30.25 -10.70 -2.90
N ASP A 251 29.56 -11.76 -3.34
CA ASP A 251 29.85 -12.47 -4.59
C ASP A 251 29.14 -11.82 -5.79
N HIS A 252 28.07 -11.06 -5.54
CA HIS A 252 27.23 -10.41 -6.54
C HIS A 252 27.05 -8.91 -6.27
N PRO A 253 28.12 -8.09 -6.38
CA PRO A 253 28.09 -6.66 -6.11
C PRO A 253 27.29 -5.84 -7.14
N ALA A 254 27.04 -6.40 -8.34
CA ALA A 254 26.15 -5.80 -9.35
C ALA A 254 24.67 -6.05 -9.05
N GLY A 255 24.36 -6.90 -8.07
CA GLY A 255 23.01 -7.31 -7.72
C GLY A 255 22.45 -8.41 -8.62
N GLN A 256 21.62 -9.24 -8.03
CA GLN A 256 20.82 -10.27 -8.67
C GLN A 256 19.35 -9.90 -8.52
N PRO A 257 18.68 -9.47 -9.60
CA PRO A 257 17.25 -9.19 -9.54
C PRO A 257 16.51 -10.49 -9.25
N SER A 258 15.67 -10.47 -8.22
CA SER A 258 14.79 -11.60 -7.91
C SER A 258 13.55 -11.57 -8.81
N GLN A 259 12.73 -12.62 -8.73
CA GLN A 259 11.40 -12.64 -9.38
C GLN A 259 10.33 -11.94 -8.53
N VAL A 260 10.71 -11.22 -7.47
CA VAL A 260 9.78 -10.46 -6.63
C VAL A 260 9.56 -9.07 -7.21
N ASN A 261 8.31 -8.77 -7.50
CA ASN A 261 7.90 -7.52 -8.14
C ASN A 261 6.72 -6.91 -7.39
N LEU A 262 6.84 -5.62 -7.12
CA LEU A 262 6.00 -4.79 -6.29
C LEU A 262 5.91 -3.37 -6.87
N LEU A 263 4.84 -2.66 -6.56
CA LEU A 263 4.74 -1.25 -6.95
C LEU A 263 5.33 -0.39 -5.84
N GLN A 264 6.65 -0.16 -5.90
CA GLN A 264 7.40 0.77 -5.04
C GLN A 264 6.97 0.74 -3.56
N PRO A 265 7.27 -0.34 -2.81
CA PRO A 265 6.89 -0.44 -1.41
C PRO A 265 7.44 0.74 -0.60
N HIS A 266 6.60 1.34 0.23
CA HIS A 266 6.99 2.39 1.17
C HIS A 266 7.69 1.80 2.41
N ARG A 267 7.29 0.59 2.80
CA ARG A 267 7.70 -0.07 4.03
C ARG A 267 8.03 -1.54 3.80
N ILE A 268 9.17 -1.95 4.34
CA ILE A 268 9.54 -3.36 4.45
C ILE A 268 9.81 -3.71 5.91
N ARG A 269 9.07 -4.69 6.42
CA ARG A 269 9.24 -5.28 7.76
C ARG A 269 9.67 -6.73 7.63
N ARG A 270 10.38 -7.25 8.63
CA ARG A 270 10.82 -8.65 8.66
C ARG A 270 10.15 -9.38 9.80
N GLN A 271 9.73 -10.62 9.51
CA GLN A 271 9.27 -11.59 10.48
C GLN A 271 9.93 -12.93 10.15
N GLN A 272 10.97 -13.30 10.90
CA GLN A 272 11.77 -14.51 10.66
C GLN A 272 12.35 -14.53 9.22
N GLU A 273 12.12 -15.59 8.45
CA GLU A 273 12.55 -15.72 7.05
C GLU A 273 11.68 -14.93 6.05
N ILE A 274 10.64 -14.25 6.52
CA ILE A 274 9.69 -13.53 5.66
C ILE A 274 9.94 -12.01 5.71
N LEU A 275 10.03 -11.39 4.54
CA LEU A 275 9.82 -9.95 4.40
C LEU A 275 8.36 -9.66 4.09
N LEU A 276 7.86 -8.59 4.70
CA LEU A 276 6.54 -8.05 4.52
C LEU A 276 6.70 -6.69 3.87
N ALA A 277 6.11 -6.50 2.71
CA ALA A 277 6.17 -5.25 1.95
C ALA A 277 4.76 -4.78 1.60
N ASP A 278 4.50 -3.48 1.65
CA ASP A 278 3.27 -2.95 1.05
C ASP A 278 3.34 -3.04 -0.48
N SER A 279 2.25 -3.47 -1.11
CA SER A 279 2.11 -3.51 -2.57
C SER A 279 1.24 -2.35 -3.09
N GLY A 280 1.13 -1.27 -2.31
CA GLY A 280 0.12 -0.23 -2.46
C GLY A 280 -1.21 -0.62 -1.83
N VAL A 281 -1.86 -1.68 -2.34
CA VAL A 281 -3.23 -2.11 -1.94
C VAL A 281 -3.26 -3.31 -0.98
N GLY A 282 -2.11 -3.80 -0.56
CA GLY A 282 -2.02 -4.98 0.28
C GLY A 282 -0.65 -5.19 0.89
N ILE A 283 -0.47 -6.35 1.51
CA ILE A 283 0.80 -6.78 2.11
C ILE A 283 1.27 -8.04 1.40
N THR A 284 2.48 -7.99 0.84
CA THR A 284 3.12 -9.12 0.17
C THR A 284 4.12 -9.77 1.11
N ARG A 285 4.03 -11.09 1.24
CA ARG A 285 5.00 -11.94 1.94
C ARG A 285 6.02 -12.47 0.96
N ILE A 286 7.28 -12.17 1.24
CA ILE A 286 8.42 -12.57 0.42
C ILE A 286 9.25 -13.55 1.23
N ASP A 287 9.41 -14.77 0.73
CA ASP A 287 10.24 -15.80 1.32
C ASP A 287 11.70 -15.59 0.93
N LEU A 288 12.58 -15.49 1.93
CA LEU A 288 14.01 -15.30 1.74
C LEU A 288 14.80 -16.61 1.60
N CYS A 289 14.19 -17.78 1.83
CA CYS A 289 14.93 -19.05 1.92
C CYS A 289 15.39 -19.62 0.57
N LYS A 290 14.71 -19.30 -0.53
CA LYS A 290 15.13 -19.71 -1.88
C LYS A 290 16.44 -19.00 -2.28
N PRO A 291 17.25 -19.54 -3.22
CA PRO A 291 18.53 -18.91 -3.62
C PRO A 291 18.38 -17.44 -4.04
N LEU A 292 17.19 -17.07 -4.55
CA LEU A 292 16.71 -15.70 -4.63
C LEU A 292 15.34 -15.57 -3.97
N PRO A 293 14.98 -14.39 -3.40
CA PRO A 293 13.66 -14.15 -2.84
C PRO A 293 12.53 -14.49 -3.80
N VAL A 294 11.43 -15.01 -3.28
CA VAL A 294 10.21 -15.30 -4.05
C VAL A 294 8.97 -14.83 -3.29
N ILE A 295 7.92 -14.45 -4.02
CA ILE A 295 6.63 -14.15 -3.38
C ILE A 295 6.06 -15.47 -2.85
N LYS A 296 5.74 -15.48 -1.56
CA LYS A 296 5.06 -16.60 -0.90
C LYS A 296 3.55 -16.47 -1.07
N ASP A 297 3.04 -15.29 -0.75
CA ASP A 297 1.64 -14.93 -0.88
C ASP A 297 1.47 -13.40 -0.83
N THR A 298 0.32 -12.92 -1.33
CA THR A 298 -0.06 -11.50 -1.30
C THR A 298 -1.44 -11.37 -0.67
N TYR A 299 -1.54 -10.66 0.44
CA TYR A 299 -2.80 -10.32 1.09
C TYR A 299 -3.31 -8.99 0.53
N LEU A 300 -4.32 -9.09 -0.33
CA LEU A 300 -5.01 -7.94 -0.89
C LEU A 300 -6.04 -7.40 0.10
N LEU A 301 -5.89 -6.14 0.50
CA LEU A 301 -6.72 -5.55 1.55
C LEU A 301 -7.82 -4.67 0.92
N GLU A 302 -9.04 -4.83 1.42
CA GLU A 302 -10.21 -4.04 0.98
C GLU A 302 -10.25 -2.68 1.73
N LEU A 303 -9.39 -1.74 1.32
CA LEU A 303 -9.13 -0.48 2.05
C LEU A 303 -10.00 0.72 1.60
N GLY A 304 -10.88 0.54 0.61
CA GLY A 304 -11.74 1.60 0.09
C GLY A 304 -10.97 2.76 -0.55
N ALA A 305 -11.31 4.00 -0.20
CA ALA A 305 -10.67 5.22 -0.71
C ALA A 305 -9.27 5.47 -0.13
N TYR A 306 -8.96 4.90 1.05
CA TYR A 306 -7.67 5.04 1.74
C TYR A 306 -6.80 3.82 1.44
N ASN A 307 -6.37 3.69 0.18
CA ASN A 307 -5.73 2.47 -0.34
C ASN A 307 -4.24 2.64 -0.67
N GLN A 308 -3.60 3.72 -0.24
CA GLN A 308 -2.15 3.90 -0.34
C GLN A 308 -1.48 3.63 1.01
N ILE A 309 -1.15 2.38 1.29
CA ILE A 309 -0.49 1.99 2.54
C ILE A 309 0.84 2.74 2.69
N GLN A 310 1.07 3.33 3.86
CA GLN A 310 2.30 4.05 4.21
C GLN A 310 3.16 3.26 5.21
N ASP A 311 2.52 2.64 6.20
CA ASP A 311 3.14 1.72 7.16
C ASP A 311 2.06 0.79 7.70
N PHE A 312 2.50 -0.33 8.25
CA PHE A 312 1.65 -1.35 8.84
C PHE A 312 2.38 -2.06 9.97
N ILE A 313 1.62 -2.58 10.94
CA ILE A 313 2.10 -3.47 11.99
C ILE A 313 1.18 -4.68 12.00
N LEU A 314 1.76 -5.86 12.19
CA LEU A 314 1.00 -7.05 12.51
C LEU A 314 1.16 -7.36 13.97
N ASP A 315 0.03 -7.49 14.66
CA ASP A 315 -0.03 -7.96 16.03
C ASP A 315 -1.26 -8.84 16.21
N ASN A 316 -1.06 -10.02 16.81
CA ASN A 316 -2.14 -10.96 17.18
C ASN A 316 -3.17 -11.29 16.06
N GLY A 317 -2.72 -11.35 14.80
CA GLY A 317 -3.59 -11.65 13.65
C GLY A 317 -4.39 -10.44 13.14
N LEU A 318 -4.10 -9.24 13.63
CA LEU A 318 -4.59 -7.97 13.11
C LEU A 318 -3.46 -7.23 12.38
N ILE A 319 -3.83 -6.54 11.32
CA ILE A 319 -2.99 -5.54 10.66
C ILE A 319 -3.49 -4.16 11.10
N TYR A 320 -2.61 -3.38 11.71
CA TYR A 320 -2.80 -1.97 11.98
C TYR A 320 -2.06 -1.22 10.90
N LEU A 321 -2.74 -0.44 10.06
CA LEU A 321 -2.07 0.25 8.97
C LEU A 321 -2.50 1.71 8.87
N THR A 322 -1.58 2.53 8.40
CA THR A 322 -1.88 3.89 7.97
C THR A 322 -1.91 3.93 6.47
N ALA A 323 -2.94 4.55 5.91
CA ALA A 323 -3.08 4.71 4.47
C ALA A 323 -3.52 6.13 4.09
N GLN A 324 -3.06 6.59 2.94
CA GLN A 324 -3.46 7.87 2.36
C GLN A 324 -4.62 7.70 1.38
N GLU A 325 -5.39 8.78 1.24
CA GLU A 325 -6.47 8.89 0.27
C GLU A 325 -5.91 9.28 -1.10
N THR A 326 -6.31 8.55 -2.15
CA THR A 326 -5.72 8.67 -3.50
C THR A 326 -6.18 9.92 -4.28
N HIS A 327 -7.25 10.61 -3.84
CA HIS A 327 -8.00 11.55 -4.69
C HIS A 327 -8.02 13.03 -4.27
N HIS A 328 -7.52 13.39 -3.08
CA HIS A 328 -7.62 14.77 -2.58
C HIS A 328 -6.27 15.47 -2.42
N THR A 329 -6.23 16.77 -2.76
CA THR A 329 -5.09 17.68 -2.59
C THR A 329 -4.81 18.01 -1.12
N GLN A 330 -5.77 17.74 -0.23
CA GLN A 330 -5.58 17.82 1.21
C GLN A 330 -5.05 16.47 1.70
N SER A 331 -3.96 16.48 2.49
CA SER A 331 -3.35 15.28 3.05
C SER A 331 -4.26 14.64 4.10
N ASN A 332 -5.28 13.91 3.64
CA ASN A 332 -6.09 13.04 4.47
C ASN A 332 -5.48 11.65 4.50
N SER A 333 -5.48 11.06 5.69
CA SER A 333 -5.07 9.68 5.90
C SER A 333 -6.02 9.00 6.87
N ALA A 334 -5.86 7.69 7.02
CA ALA A 334 -6.63 6.93 7.98
C ALA A 334 -5.74 5.90 8.67
N LEU A 335 -6.11 5.59 9.90
CA LEU A 335 -5.75 4.35 10.57
C LEU A 335 -6.83 3.32 10.26
N GLN A 336 -6.43 2.15 9.77
CA GLN A 336 -7.32 1.01 9.54
C GLN A 336 -6.84 -0.21 10.30
N LEU A 337 -7.78 -0.98 10.85
CA LEU A 337 -7.52 -2.23 11.53
C LEU A 337 -8.16 -3.34 10.71
N VAL A 338 -7.36 -4.28 10.22
CA VAL A 338 -7.80 -5.33 9.31
C VAL A 338 -7.50 -6.69 9.90
N SER A 339 -8.48 -7.59 9.89
CA SER A 339 -8.28 -8.96 10.34
C SER A 339 -7.58 -9.78 9.26
N LEU A 340 -6.44 -10.40 9.58
CA LEU A 340 -5.78 -11.35 8.66
C LEU A 340 -6.64 -12.58 8.37
N ARG A 341 -7.44 -13.02 9.35
CA ARG A 341 -8.24 -14.25 9.21
C ARG A 341 -9.42 -14.08 8.26
N SER A 342 -10.10 -12.94 8.33
CA SER A 342 -11.27 -12.67 7.51
C SER A 342 -10.97 -11.79 6.30
N ASN A 343 -9.77 -11.21 6.23
CA ASN A 343 -9.37 -10.22 5.24
C ASN A 343 -10.35 -9.05 5.13
N ARG A 344 -10.91 -8.61 6.27
CA ARG A 344 -11.90 -7.53 6.33
C ARG A 344 -11.43 -6.40 7.23
N PRO A 345 -11.64 -5.13 6.82
CA PRO A 345 -11.49 -4.01 7.73
C PRO A 345 -12.48 -4.20 8.88
N LEU A 346 -11.96 -4.17 10.11
CA LEU A 346 -12.71 -4.21 11.34
C LEU A 346 -13.08 -2.81 11.79
N GLY A 347 -12.11 -1.89 11.72
CA GLY A 347 -12.26 -0.52 12.20
C GLY A 347 -11.49 0.48 11.36
N PHE A 348 -11.98 1.72 11.40
CA PHE A 348 -11.50 2.82 10.59
C PHE A 348 -11.52 4.11 11.41
N LEU A 349 -10.43 4.87 11.36
CA LEU A 349 -10.33 6.21 11.95
C LEU A 349 -9.67 7.17 10.97
N ARG A 350 -10.43 8.16 10.51
CA ARG A 350 -9.89 9.26 9.70
C ARG A 350 -8.96 10.14 10.53
N LEU A 351 -7.80 10.47 9.96
CA LEU A 351 -6.79 11.34 10.55
C LEU A 351 -6.55 12.54 9.62
N GLU A 352 -6.68 13.75 10.16
CA GLU A 352 -6.62 15.02 9.42
C GLU A 352 -5.16 15.48 9.13
N GLY A 353 -4.28 14.54 8.84
CA GLY A 353 -2.88 14.80 8.52
C GLY A 353 -2.29 13.74 7.60
N ASN A 354 -0.98 13.84 7.34
CA ASN A 354 -0.26 12.90 6.50
C ASN A 354 0.29 11.77 7.40
N SER A 355 -0.58 10.81 7.75
CA SER A 355 -0.17 9.65 8.55
C SER A 355 0.78 8.77 7.77
N ARG A 356 1.92 8.45 8.38
CA ARG A 356 3.00 7.69 7.76
C ARG A 356 3.41 6.49 8.59
N GLY A 357 4.03 6.72 9.74
CA GLY A 357 4.50 5.67 10.64
C GLY A 357 3.47 5.32 11.70
N ILE A 358 3.48 4.06 12.14
CA ILE A 358 2.64 3.56 13.23
C ILE A 358 3.45 2.70 14.21
N ALA A 359 3.13 2.80 15.50
CA ALA A 359 3.61 1.92 16.56
C ALA A 359 2.49 1.62 17.55
N VAL A 360 2.40 0.39 18.04
CA VAL A 360 1.33 -0.06 18.95
C VAL A 360 1.96 -0.54 20.28
N ALA A 361 1.44 -0.02 21.40
CA ALA A 361 1.77 -0.43 22.76
C ALA A 361 0.48 -0.87 23.49
N GLY A 362 0.20 -2.18 23.45
CA GLY A 362 -1.03 -2.73 24.03
C GLY A 362 -2.27 -2.11 23.37
N ARG A 363 -3.08 -1.37 24.15
CA ARG A 363 -4.31 -0.71 23.66
C ARG A 363 -4.09 0.62 22.94
N ILE A 364 -2.87 1.16 22.93
CA ILE A 364 -2.59 2.49 22.36
C ILE A 364 -1.79 2.34 21.07
N ALA A 365 -2.26 2.99 20.01
CA ALA A 365 -1.51 3.21 18.79
C ALA A 365 -1.01 4.66 18.74
N TYR A 366 0.27 4.83 18.46
CA TYR A 366 0.89 6.12 18.13
C TYR A 366 1.06 6.18 16.62
N VAL A 367 0.61 7.27 16.01
CA VAL A 367 0.69 7.49 14.56
C VAL A 367 1.44 8.77 14.28
N ALA A 368 2.50 8.70 13.48
CA ALA A 368 3.22 9.86 12.97
C ALA A 368 2.34 10.53 11.91
N ASN A 369 1.68 11.62 12.27
CA ASN A 369 0.60 12.27 11.50
C ASN A 369 1.08 13.55 10.80
N GLY A 370 2.35 13.57 10.37
CA GLY A 370 2.96 14.68 9.64
C GLY A 370 2.99 15.98 10.44
N ALA A 371 2.54 17.07 9.83
CA ALA A 371 2.50 18.40 10.45
C ALA A 371 1.52 18.51 11.64
N GLN A 372 0.64 17.52 11.80
CA GLN A 372 -0.24 17.42 12.98
C GLN A 372 0.44 16.75 14.18
N GLY A 373 1.74 16.41 14.06
CA GLY A 373 2.53 15.74 15.08
C GLY A 373 2.16 14.27 15.23
N ILE A 374 2.06 13.80 16.48
CA ILE A 374 1.73 12.41 16.82
C ILE A 374 0.24 12.33 17.17
N ALA A 375 -0.50 11.45 16.50
CA ALA A 375 -1.84 11.08 16.93
C ALA A 375 -1.76 9.90 17.89
N VAL A 376 -2.41 10.03 19.05
CA VAL A 376 -2.54 8.99 20.06
C VAL A 376 -3.95 8.42 19.98
N VAL A 377 -4.05 7.13 19.70
CA VAL A 377 -5.30 6.46 19.36
C VAL A 377 -5.53 5.26 20.28
N ASP A 378 -6.73 5.17 20.83
CA ASP A 378 -7.21 3.96 21.51
C ASP A 378 -7.63 2.94 20.44
N VAL A 379 -7.03 1.76 20.52
CA VAL A 379 -7.28 0.61 19.65
C VAL A 379 -7.67 -0.64 20.45
N PHE A 380 -8.16 -0.46 21.69
CA PHE A 380 -8.62 -1.57 22.53
C PHE A 380 -9.71 -2.41 21.85
N ASP A 381 -10.74 -1.73 21.32
CA ASP A 381 -11.72 -2.35 20.44
C ASP A 381 -11.30 -2.12 18.99
N PRO A 382 -10.88 -3.16 18.25
CA PRO A 382 -10.38 -3.00 16.90
C PRO A 382 -11.46 -2.55 15.90
N THR A 383 -12.74 -2.62 16.28
CA THR A 383 -13.86 -2.17 15.45
C THR A 383 -14.18 -0.69 15.63
N ILE A 384 -13.73 -0.07 16.73
CA ILE A 384 -14.02 1.32 17.07
C ILE A 384 -12.73 2.05 17.53
N PRO A 385 -11.73 2.22 16.66
CA PRO A 385 -10.54 3.00 16.99
C PRO A 385 -10.91 4.47 17.26
N ARG A 386 -10.36 5.06 18.32
CA ARG A 386 -10.71 6.41 18.77
C ARG A 386 -9.49 7.28 19.00
N LEU A 387 -9.45 8.44 18.32
CA LEU A 387 -8.44 9.45 18.59
C LEU A 387 -8.61 9.97 20.02
N LEU A 388 -7.60 9.80 20.87
CA LEU A 388 -7.56 10.33 22.23
C LEU A 388 -7.02 11.75 22.22
N LYS A 389 -5.86 11.96 21.58
CA LYS A 389 -5.16 13.24 21.60
C LYS A 389 -4.22 13.40 20.40
N ARG A 390 -3.91 14.65 20.07
CA ARG A 390 -2.80 15.03 19.19
C ARG A 390 -1.69 15.68 20.03
N PHE A 391 -0.46 15.28 19.77
CA PHE A 391 0.73 15.85 20.37
C PHE A 391 1.58 16.50 19.28
N SER A 392 1.71 17.82 19.32
CA SER A 392 2.52 18.55 18.36
C SER A 392 4.00 18.18 18.50
N THR A 393 4.64 17.84 17.38
CA THR A 393 6.10 17.74 17.30
C THR A 393 6.67 19.06 16.80
N MET A 394 7.99 19.13 16.58
CA MET A 394 8.66 20.38 16.25
C MET A 394 8.65 20.70 14.75
N ASP A 395 8.49 19.70 13.87
CA ASP A 395 8.35 19.90 12.43
C ASP A 395 7.28 18.96 11.84
N PHE A 396 7.70 17.80 11.32
CA PHE A 396 6.84 16.87 10.60
C PHE A 396 7.17 15.45 11.03
N ALA A 397 6.28 14.86 11.84
CA ALA A 397 6.39 13.48 12.27
C ALA A 397 6.26 12.54 11.06
N SER A 398 7.40 12.04 10.58
CA SER A 398 7.50 11.26 9.34
C SER A 398 7.44 9.76 9.58
N ASP A 399 7.97 9.29 10.70
CA ASP A 399 7.95 7.89 11.11
C ASP A 399 8.16 7.80 12.63
N LEU A 400 7.76 6.68 13.22
CA LEU A 400 7.99 6.42 14.63
C LEU A 400 8.16 4.92 14.91
N ILE A 401 8.92 4.60 15.96
CA ILE A 401 9.06 3.23 16.46
C ILE A 401 9.04 3.22 17.99
N LEU A 402 8.51 2.15 18.56
CA LEU A 402 8.50 1.93 20.01
C LEU A 402 9.65 1.02 20.45
N LYS A 403 10.25 1.37 21.58
CA LYS A 403 11.26 0.58 22.28
C LYS A 403 11.00 0.59 23.78
N GLY A 404 10.22 -0.39 24.25
CA GLY A 404 9.63 -0.34 25.58
C GLY A 404 8.74 0.90 25.70
N GLU A 405 8.96 1.70 26.74
CA GLU A 405 8.23 2.97 27.00
C GLU A 405 8.81 4.17 26.24
N HIS A 406 9.63 3.96 25.22
CA HIS A 406 10.26 5.03 24.46
C HIS A 406 9.79 5.05 23.02
N LEU A 407 9.20 6.17 22.62
CA LEU A 407 8.78 6.44 21.26
C LEU A 407 9.84 7.29 20.58
N LEU A 408 10.53 6.70 19.60
CA LEU A 408 11.47 7.42 18.74
C LEU A 408 10.71 7.94 17.54
N VAL A 409 10.96 9.19 17.15
CA VAL A 409 10.24 9.88 16.10
C VAL A 409 11.23 10.53 15.14
N ALA A 410 11.11 10.20 13.86
CA ALA A 410 11.77 10.91 12.78
C ALA A 410 10.95 12.18 12.50
N ASP A 411 11.39 13.33 13.02
CA ASP A 411 10.68 14.61 12.95
C ASP A 411 11.27 15.49 11.84
N ARG A 412 11.57 14.89 10.69
CA ARG A 412 12.08 15.55 9.48
C ARG A 412 13.25 16.50 9.77
N LEU A 413 13.12 17.82 9.60
CA LEU A 413 14.22 18.77 9.80
C LEU A 413 14.54 19.01 11.28
N ALA A 414 13.62 18.66 12.19
CA ALA A 414 13.86 18.70 13.63
C ALA A 414 14.67 17.49 14.14
N GLY A 415 15.04 16.56 13.24
CA GLY A 415 15.92 15.44 13.51
C GLY A 415 15.23 14.24 14.16
N LEU A 416 16.00 13.49 14.95
CA LEU A 416 15.49 12.35 15.70
C LEU A 416 15.10 12.79 17.11
N ARG A 417 13.85 12.55 17.48
CA ARG A 417 13.29 12.87 18.79
C ARG A 417 13.01 11.59 19.56
N VAL A 418 13.19 11.63 20.88
CA VAL A 418 12.86 10.51 21.77
C VAL A 418 11.91 11.02 22.84
N TYR A 419 10.76 10.35 22.93
CA TYR A 419 9.76 10.62 23.93
C TYR A 419 9.63 9.42 24.87
N ARG A 420 9.41 9.68 26.16
CA ARG A 420 8.84 8.68 27.07
C ARG A 420 7.33 8.67 26.87
N VAL A 421 6.75 7.48 26.79
CA VAL A 421 5.31 7.28 26.63
C VAL A 421 4.76 6.38 27.73
N ALA A 422 3.59 6.76 28.25
CA ALA A 422 2.83 5.97 29.21
C ALA A 422 1.34 6.21 28.94
N GLU A 423 0.68 5.21 28.35
CA GLU A 423 -0.67 5.34 27.78
C GLU A 423 -0.77 6.55 26.85
N GLU A 424 -1.56 7.56 27.22
CA GLU A 424 -1.78 8.78 26.45
C GLU A 424 -0.79 9.91 26.76
N SER A 425 0.10 9.72 27.75
CA SER A 425 1.13 10.69 28.10
C SER A 425 2.36 10.56 27.20
N ILE A 426 2.84 11.69 26.67
CA ILE A 426 4.05 11.80 25.87
C ILE A 426 4.92 12.90 26.47
N THR A 427 6.20 12.62 26.73
CA THR A 427 7.16 13.61 27.26
C THR A 427 8.48 13.49 26.53
N GLU A 428 8.98 14.58 25.94
CA GLU A 428 10.28 14.57 25.26
C GLU A 428 11.39 14.38 26.28
N ILE A 429 12.30 13.44 26.02
CA ILE A 429 13.46 13.17 26.88
C ILE A 429 14.79 13.38 26.15
N GLN A 430 14.77 13.41 24.81
CA GLN A 430 15.97 13.63 24.02
C GLN A 430 15.63 14.24 22.65
N SER A 431 16.48 15.17 22.23
CA SER A 431 16.53 15.72 20.88
C SER A 431 17.91 15.45 20.29
N LEU A 432 17.95 14.90 19.08
CA LEU A 432 19.17 14.70 18.32
C LEU A 432 19.04 15.41 16.96
N PRO A 433 19.81 16.46 16.69
CA PRO A 433 19.89 17.01 15.35
C PRO A 433 20.50 15.96 14.41
N THR A 434 20.02 15.92 13.17
CA THR A 434 20.50 15.00 12.15
C THR A 434 21.08 15.79 10.98
N GLU A 435 21.97 15.16 10.22
CA GLU A 435 22.64 15.77 9.07
C GLU A 435 21.68 16.13 7.91
N ALA A 436 20.53 15.45 7.85
CA ALA A 436 19.49 15.67 6.86
C ALA A 436 18.11 15.36 7.48
N ALA A 437 17.04 15.65 6.74
CA ALA A 437 15.68 15.41 7.20
C ALA A 437 15.43 13.90 7.45
N ALA A 438 15.19 13.51 8.70
CA ALA A 438 14.89 12.12 9.08
C ALA A 438 13.48 11.74 8.59
N ILE A 439 13.35 10.66 7.83
CA ILE A 439 12.08 10.27 7.22
C ILE A 439 11.62 8.85 7.57
N GLN A 440 12.53 7.97 7.96
CA GLN A 440 12.19 6.59 8.30
C GLN A 440 13.12 6.05 9.38
N LEU A 441 12.55 5.30 10.31
CA LEU A 441 13.26 4.59 11.37
C LEU A 441 13.18 3.09 11.12
N GLN A 442 14.30 2.40 11.26
CA GLN A 442 14.41 0.97 11.03
C GLN A 442 14.93 0.29 12.31
N PRO A 443 14.11 -0.52 13.01
CA PRO A 443 14.62 -1.34 14.09
C PRO A 443 15.49 -2.45 13.48
N LEU A 444 16.73 -2.56 13.95
CA LEU A 444 17.72 -3.51 13.44
C LEU A 444 17.92 -4.66 14.43
N THR A 445 18.41 -4.30 15.63
CA THR A 445 18.63 -5.20 16.77
C THR A 445 18.12 -4.55 18.04
N ASP A 446 18.19 -5.26 19.16
CA ASP A 446 17.83 -4.73 20.49
C ASP A 446 18.64 -3.50 20.89
N ASN A 447 19.76 -3.21 20.22
CA ASN A 447 20.63 -2.08 20.53
C ASN A 447 20.78 -1.09 19.37
N TYR A 448 20.40 -1.41 18.14
CA TYR A 448 20.69 -0.57 16.98
C TYR A 448 19.45 -0.20 16.18
N ILE A 449 19.47 1.03 15.66
CA ILE A 449 18.38 1.66 14.93
C ILE A 449 18.99 2.35 13.72
N GLY A 450 18.50 2.02 12.54
CA GLY A 450 18.83 2.74 11.31
C GLY A 450 17.90 3.93 11.14
N VAL A 451 18.45 5.04 10.64
CA VAL A 451 17.67 6.22 10.26
C VAL A 451 17.92 6.49 8.79
N SER A 452 16.84 6.56 8.00
CA SER A 452 16.91 6.98 6.60
C SER A 452 16.53 8.44 6.47
N PHE A 453 17.23 9.14 5.60
CA PHE A 453 17.07 10.57 5.37
C PHE A 453 16.44 10.87 4.00
N LYS A 454 15.86 12.07 3.87
CA LYS A 454 15.21 12.51 2.63
C LYS A 454 16.14 12.57 1.42
N ASN A 455 17.44 12.78 1.64
CA ASN A 455 18.47 12.73 0.59
C ASN A 455 18.87 11.28 0.22
N GLY A 456 18.18 10.28 0.76
CA GLY A 456 18.41 8.86 0.51
C GLY A 456 19.67 8.30 1.17
N THR A 457 20.30 9.01 2.10
CA THR A 457 21.38 8.46 2.93
C THR A 457 20.84 7.80 4.18
N THR A 458 21.65 6.99 4.86
CA THR A 458 21.28 6.36 6.14
C THR A 458 22.35 6.57 7.19
N ALA A 459 21.95 6.61 8.46
CA ALA A 459 22.86 6.64 9.61
C ALA A 459 22.46 5.60 10.67
N LEU A 460 23.46 5.13 11.41
CA LEU A 460 23.29 4.16 12.48
C LEU A 460 23.27 4.87 13.84
N TYR A 461 22.30 4.49 14.67
CA TYR A 461 22.19 4.95 16.05
C TYR A 461 22.15 3.74 16.99
N GLN A 462 22.71 3.92 18.18
CA GLN A 462 22.70 2.93 19.24
C GLN A 462 21.76 3.37 20.36
N TRP A 463 21.00 2.41 20.87
CA TRP A 463 20.23 2.53 22.08
C TRP A 463 21.07 2.03 23.26
N LEU A 464 21.39 2.94 24.19
CA LEU A 464 22.20 2.65 25.36
C LEU A 464 21.64 3.42 26.57
N ASN A 465 21.37 2.72 27.66
CA ASN A 465 20.93 3.34 28.93
C ASN A 465 19.75 4.31 28.77
N ASN A 466 18.71 3.89 28.04
CA ASN A 466 17.51 4.68 27.71
C ASN A 466 17.79 5.98 26.94
N LYS A 467 18.93 6.06 26.25
CA LYS A 467 19.30 7.15 25.36
C LYS A 467 19.67 6.62 23.99
N VAL A 468 19.44 7.45 22.99
CA VAL A 468 19.91 7.22 21.63
C VAL A 468 21.23 7.96 21.45
N VAL A 469 22.23 7.32 20.86
CA VAL A 469 23.51 7.96 20.51
C VAL A 469 23.87 7.65 19.06
N PRO A 470 24.39 8.62 18.28
CA PRO A 470 24.87 8.35 16.93
C PRO A 470 26.08 7.42 16.98
N VAL A 471 26.18 6.51 16.01
CA VAL A 471 27.32 5.60 15.85
C VAL A 471 28.19 6.12 14.72
N ALA A 472 29.44 6.44 15.03
CA ALA A 472 30.42 6.75 14.01
C ALA A 472 30.85 5.46 13.30
N LEU A 473 30.51 5.35 12.02
CA LEU A 473 30.97 4.26 11.15
C LEU A 473 32.31 4.68 10.54
N SER A 474 33.39 4.03 10.96
CA SER A 474 34.73 4.27 10.40
C SER A 474 34.81 3.75 8.96
N LYS A 475 35.53 4.47 8.10
CA LYS A 475 35.77 4.10 6.69
C LYS A 475 36.54 2.81 6.51
#